data_AF-A0A832VHT9-F1
#
_entry.id   AF-A0A832VHT9-F1
#
_cell.length_a   1.000
_cell.length_b   1.000
_cell.length_c   1.000
_cell.angle_alpha   90.00
_cell.angle_beta   90.00
_cell.angle_gamma   90.00
#
_symmetry.space_group_name_H-M   'P 1'
#
loop_
_entity.id
_entity.type
_entity.pdbx_description
1 polymer ?
#
loop_
_entity_poly.entity_id
_entity_poly.type
_entity_poly.pdbx_seq_one_letter_code
_entity_poly.pdbx_strand_id
1 'polypeptide(L)'
;MGELCDCCGGAISGQTSKCSGCAALVRPFTGLLQSQLPTVEGRARMNSILAPHRGLSPEQRLAGLVDNAGPETELPRPFRTRRGPAVHWSEESCKLWTEVSRSIRVYGRAIPHVPLPLPGGGRLMIDENEKQSIDGIKLDRPLPLYDIAIWLSNPERAGAVADWSQFLLAMSCVVRRLRPLQEEEWAGWMNNEGWPGIDSPSARIADPILGRLSHPFFKFIGKQCEQKPDDGTSIGYIARDNPRLMEVIGGAPSEVWLEIIEHAEDEFGRLFRLMVAPRLVVLDHRLHLLVLRDGKPCPIPVTVDPKVWRVLLSWSLEPPGHPGAETMQHLFWCWSGERENWMPSVRQVRSARMLREAIVGLGENSSVEPIMYSENTSAIPVRGKSGLFYLIFPSSEQCKFVVEAVPNEESLSKAKTGGIQICIDVASGGDMPAGDIAVSYLLALRNDTASRTAINTLDGLLWVIENSEPGKDELPIAEWWHSITVNYAHFDEGDYDDEYEEEEEFDEDFEIEPDPIEQFELPEPGDNQALVEMIERVVRDVQRRHREE
;
A
#
# COMPACT_ATOMS: atom_id res chain seq x y z
N MET A 1 -23.34 32.42 7.54
CA MET A 1 -22.11 32.38 6.71
C MET A 1 -21.90 30.93 6.34
N GLY A 2 -21.87 30.58 5.05
CA GLY A 2 -21.58 29.21 4.66
C GLY A 2 -20.14 28.85 5.01
N GLU A 3 -19.90 27.59 5.38
CA GLU A 3 -18.55 27.10 5.60
C GLU A 3 -17.80 27.02 4.25
N LEU A 4 -16.47 27.17 4.30
CA LEU A 4 -15.61 27.12 3.13
C LEU A 4 -14.81 25.82 3.13
N CYS A 5 -14.63 25.22 1.96
CA CYS A 5 -13.80 24.04 1.79
C CYS A 5 -12.33 24.34 2.11
N ASP A 6 -11.73 23.51 2.96
CA ASP A 6 -10.35 23.63 3.43
C ASP A 6 -9.29 23.64 2.32
N CYS A 7 -9.60 23.09 1.14
CA CYS A 7 -8.65 22.94 0.03
C CYS A 7 -8.85 24.02 -1.05
N CYS A 8 -10.04 24.08 -1.66
CA CYS A 8 -10.28 25.01 -2.78
C CYS A 8 -10.81 26.38 -2.34
N GLY A 9 -11.32 26.52 -1.11
CA GLY A 9 -11.94 27.73 -0.59
C GLY A 9 -13.37 27.99 -1.07
N GLY A 10 -14.02 27.01 -1.72
CA GLY A 10 -15.39 27.14 -2.20
C GLY A 10 -16.44 26.83 -1.12
N ALA A 11 -17.65 27.39 -1.26
CA ALA A 11 -18.75 27.15 -0.32
C ALA A 11 -19.18 25.67 -0.27
N ILE A 12 -19.52 25.20 0.94
CA ILE A 12 -20.01 23.85 1.25
C ILE A 12 -21.19 23.90 2.24
N SER A 13 -21.94 22.80 2.35
CA SER A 13 -23.13 22.68 3.22
C SER A 13 -22.83 22.61 4.72
N GLY A 14 -21.55 22.47 5.10
CA GLY A 14 -21.07 22.45 6.49
C GLY A 14 -21.13 21.09 7.19
N GLN A 15 -21.57 20.04 6.49
CA GLN A 15 -21.52 18.66 7.02
C GLN A 15 -20.14 18.02 6.89
N THR A 16 -19.30 18.56 6.01
CA THR A 16 -17.95 18.07 5.72
C THR A 16 -17.00 19.26 5.65
N SER A 17 -15.69 19.04 5.82
CA SER A 17 -14.70 20.11 5.67
C SER A 17 -14.16 20.28 4.22
N LYS A 18 -14.56 19.38 3.31
CA LYS A 18 -14.15 19.38 1.90
C LYS A 18 -15.33 19.10 0.98
N CYS A 19 -15.41 19.81 -0.16
CA CYS A 19 -16.36 19.46 -1.23
C CYS A 19 -15.98 18.13 -1.89
N SER A 20 -16.90 17.52 -2.64
CA SER A 20 -16.75 16.25 -3.36
C SER A 20 -15.43 16.14 -4.13
N GLY A 21 -15.11 17.12 -4.98
CA GLY A 21 -13.87 17.15 -5.74
C GLY A 21 -12.63 17.17 -4.83
N CYS A 22 -12.61 18.02 -3.80
CA CYS A 22 -11.48 18.11 -2.88
C CYS A 22 -11.35 16.87 -1.98
N ALA A 23 -12.46 16.21 -1.64
CA ALA A 23 -12.46 14.98 -0.87
C ALA A 23 -11.87 13.81 -1.67
N ALA A 24 -12.26 13.67 -2.95
CA ALA A 24 -11.69 12.68 -3.86
C ALA A 24 -10.19 12.92 -4.16
N LEU A 25 -9.73 14.18 -4.06
CA LEU A 25 -8.33 14.55 -4.27
C LEU A 25 -7.42 14.39 -3.03
N VAL A 26 -7.95 13.99 -1.87
CA VAL A 26 -7.13 13.79 -0.65
C VAL A 26 -6.00 12.79 -0.90
N ARG A 27 -6.34 11.60 -1.40
CA ARG A 27 -5.35 10.54 -1.64
C ARG A 27 -4.35 10.93 -2.73
N PRO A 28 -4.75 11.45 -3.91
CA PRO A 28 -3.79 11.91 -4.91
C PRO A 28 -2.84 13.01 -4.42
N PHE A 29 -3.29 13.91 -3.53
CA PHE A 29 -2.46 15.01 -3.04
C PHE A 29 -1.55 14.66 -1.86
N THR A 30 -1.90 13.63 -1.08
CA THR A 30 -1.16 13.29 0.16
C THR A 30 -0.59 11.87 0.18
N GLY A 31 -1.07 10.98 -0.70
CA GLY A 31 -0.78 9.55 -0.65
C GLY A 31 -1.50 8.82 0.48
N LEU A 32 -2.36 9.51 1.23
CA LEU A 32 -3.00 9.00 2.44
C LEU A 32 -4.47 8.66 2.22
N LEU A 33 -4.93 7.62 2.91
CA LEU A 33 -6.36 7.31 3.05
C LEU A 33 -7.04 8.20 4.09
N GLN A 34 -8.37 8.26 4.06
CA GLN A 34 -9.14 9.06 5.02
C GLN A 34 -8.94 8.60 6.47
N SER A 35 -8.78 7.30 6.73
CA SER A 35 -8.43 6.75 8.06
C SER A 35 -7.10 7.24 8.61
N GLN A 36 -6.19 7.73 7.76
CA GLN A 36 -4.88 8.23 8.17
C GLN A 36 -4.89 9.74 8.45
N LEU A 37 -5.99 10.41 8.12
CA LEU A 37 -6.21 11.79 8.51
C LEU A 37 -6.48 11.86 10.02
N PRO A 38 -6.04 12.94 10.68
CA PRO A 38 -6.12 13.02 12.13
C PRO A 38 -7.55 13.36 12.56
N THR A 39 -8.08 12.59 13.51
CA THR A 39 -9.39 12.86 14.10
C THR A 39 -9.31 13.97 15.15
N VAL A 40 -10.43 14.62 15.45
CA VAL A 40 -10.47 15.67 16.50
C VAL A 40 -10.01 15.11 17.85
N GLU A 41 -10.50 13.92 18.22
CA GLU A 41 -10.11 13.26 19.46
C GLU A 41 -8.64 12.84 19.47
N GLY A 42 -8.14 12.26 18.36
CA GLY A 42 -6.75 11.85 18.25
C GLY A 42 -5.79 13.04 18.32
N ARG A 43 -6.13 14.18 17.69
CA ARG A 43 -5.39 15.44 17.87
C ARG A 43 -5.41 15.90 19.31
N ALA A 44 -6.57 15.91 19.97
CA ALA A 44 -6.68 16.34 21.36
C ALA A 44 -5.79 15.50 22.29
N ARG A 45 -5.84 14.17 22.15
CA ARG A 45 -4.98 13.23 22.90
C ARG A 45 -3.51 13.50 22.66
N MET A 46 -3.08 13.56 21.40
CA MET A 46 -1.67 13.79 21.05
C MET A 46 -1.18 15.17 21.52
N ASN A 47 -2.00 16.21 21.37
CA ASN A 47 -1.64 17.54 21.86
C ASN A 47 -1.51 17.57 23.39
N SER A 48 -2.33 16.83 24.12
CA SER A 48 -2.18 16.68 25.57
C SER A 48 -0.84 16.03 25.95
N ILE A 49 -0.40 15.03 25.19
CA ILE A 49 0.90 14.36 25.41
C ILE A 49 2.06 15.30 25.06
N LEU A 50 1.95 16.07 23.98
CA LEU A 50 3.02 16.97 23.53
C LEU A 50 3.07 18.29 24.31
N ALA A 51 1.98 18.74 24.91
CA ALA A 51 1.86 20.05 25.57
C ALA A 51 2.98 20.34 26.59
N PRO A 52 3.34 19.41 27.51
CA PRO A 52 4.43 19.64 28.47
C PRO A 52 5.80 19.81 27.83
N HIS A 53 5.95 19.39 26.57
CA HIS A 53 7.22 19.34 25.84
C HIS A 53 7.27 20.34 24.68
N ARG A 54 6.21 21.14 24.48
CA ARG A 54 6.22 22.25 23.51
C ARG A 54 7.22 23.33 23.99
N GLY A 55 8.00 23.88 23.06
CA GLY A 55 9.06 24.85 23.34
C GLY A 55 10.41 24.24 23.77
N LEU A 56 10.47 22.94 24.10
CA LEU A 56 11.72 22.21 24.30
C LEU A 56 12.43 21.91 22.97
N SER A 57 13.72 21.58 23.04
CA SER A 57 14.47 21.10 21.87
C SER A 57 13.84 19.81 21.31
N PRO A 58 14.02 19.49 20.01
CA PRO A 58 13.50 18.25 19.44
C PRO A 58 13.94 17.01 20.22
N GLU A 59 15.18 16.99 20.71
CA GLU A 59 15.74 15.88 21.48
C GLU A 59 15.05 15.71 22.84
N GLN A 60 14.85 16.82 23.56
CA GLN A 60 14.14 16.84 24.84
C GLN A 60 12.67 16.46 24.67
N ARG A 61 12.05 16.91 23.57
CA ARG A 61 10.65 16.58 23.26
C ARG A 61 10.47 15.09 22.95
N LEU A 62 11.37 14.50 22.16
CA LEU A 62 11.36 13.06 21.90
C LEU A 62 11.62 12.25 23.18
N ALA A 63 12.56 12.67 24.02
CA ALA A 63 12.81 12.01 25.31
C ALA A 63 11.57 12.03 26.21
N GLY A 64 10.95 13.22 26.38
CA GLY A 64 9.73 13.36 27.19
C GLY A 64 8.53 12.59 26.65
N LEU A 65 8.37 12.52 25.32
CA LEU A 65 7.34 11.69 24.68
C LEU A 65 7.52 10.21 25.04
N VAL A 66 8.76 9.73 25.03
CA VAL A 66 9.12 8.33 25.28
C VAL A 66 9.03 7.98 26.77
N ASP A 67 9.26 8.93 27.67
CA ASP A 67 9.07 8.73 29.11
C ASP A 67 7.59 8.47 29.47
N ASN A 68 6.65 8.86 28.60
CA ASN A 68 5.21 8.59 28.75
C ASN A 68 4.75 7.29 28.06
N ALA A 69 5.64 6.54 27.42
CA ALA A 69 5.31 5.41 26.54
C ALA A 69 4.99 4.07 27.24
N GLY A 70 4.75 4.11 28.55
CA GLY A 70 4.48 2.91 29.35
C GLY A 70 5.74 2.22 29.90
N PRO A 71 5.57 1.18 30.74
CA PRO A 71 6.68 0.44 31.31
C PRO A 71 7.46 -0.35 30.25
N GLU A 72 8.74 -0.57 30.51
CA GLU A 72 9.63 -1.36 29.63
C GLU A 72 9.13 -2.80 29.36
N THR A 73 8.27 -3.34 30.22
CA THR A 73 7.64 -4.66 30.03
C THR A 73 6.71 -4.71 28.83
N GLU A 74 6.21 -3.58 28.35
CA GLU A 74 5.37 -3.51 27.14
C GLU A 74 6.21 -3.57 25.85
N LEU A 75 7.51 -3.31 25.92
CA LEU A 75 8.38 -3.45 24.76
C LEU A 75 8.62 -4.92 24.41
N PRO A 76 8.80 -5.26 23.12
CA PRO A 76 9.32 -6.55 22.71
C PRO A 76 10.57 -6.93 23.49
N ARG A 77 10.68 -8.19 23.92
CA ARG A 77 11.81 -8.66 24.75
C ARG A 77 13.18 -8.33 24.15
N PRO A 78 13.40 -8.44 22.82
CA PRO A 78 14.67 -8.03 22.20
C PRO A 78 15.00 -6.54 22.36
N PHE A 79 13.99 -5.68 22.53
CA PHE A 79 14.12 -4.21 22.54
C PHE A 79 14.35 -3.66 23.95
N ARG A 80 14.08 -4.46 24.98
CA ARG A 80 14.27 -4.07 26.38
C ARG A 80 15.75 -3.84 26.67
N THR A 81 16.06 -3.14 27.74
CA THR A 81 17.41 -3.07 28.27
C THR A 81 17.83 -4.45 28.77
N ARG A 82 19.07 -4.84 28.47
CA ARG A 82 19.58 -6.15 28.89
C ARG A 82 19.63 -6.24 30.40
N ARG A 83 19.10 -7.33 30.95
CA ARG A 83 19.23 -7.68 32.38
C ARG A 83 20.36 -8.69 32.58
N GLY A 84 21.07 -8.59 33.70
CA GLY A 84 22.15 -9.51 34.07
C GLY A 84 23.55 -8.93 33.87
N PRO A 85 24.58 -9.78 33.71
CA PRO A 85 25.98 -9.34 33.59
C PRO A 85 26.18 -8.35 32.44
N ALA A 86 27.08 -7.39 32.64
CA ALA A 86 27.45 -6.42 31.61
C ALA A 86 27.82 -7.13 30.29
N VAL A 87 27.34 -6.57 29.17
CA VAL A 87 27.69 -7.08 27.86
C VAL A 87 29.19 -6.94 27.67
N HIS A 88 29.87 -8.04 27.35
CA HIS A 88 31.26 -7.97 26.94
C HIS A 88 31.34 -7.27 25.58
N TRP A 89 31.74 -6.00 25.60
CA TRP A 89 31.94 -5.17 24.41
C TRP A 89 33.39 -4.70 24.35
N SER A 90 34.17 -5.29 23.45
CA SER A 90 35.62 -5.05 23.40
C SER A 90 35.95 -3.68 22.81
N GLU A 91 37.11 -3.14 23.19
CA GLU A 91 37.65 -1.93 22.57
C GLU A 91 37.87 -2.09 21.05
N GLU A 92 38.18 -3.31 20.60
CA GLU A 92 38.31 -3.62 19.17
C GLU A 92 36.97 -3.45 18.44
N SER A 93 35.87 -3.94 19.01
CA SER A 93 34.53 -3.71 18.48
C SER A 93 34.20 -2.22 18.42
N CYS A 94 34.51 -1.46 19.49
CA CYS A 94 34.33 0.00 19.51
C CYS A 94 35.12 0.72 18.40
N LYS A 95 36.36 0.28 18.15
CA LYS A 95 37.23 0.86 17.11
C LYS A 95 36.65 0.65 15.72
N LEU A 96 36.13 -0.54 15.41
CA LEU A 96 35.46 -0.81 14.14
C LEU A 96 34.26 0.12 13.91
N TRP A 97 33.40 0.27 14.92
CA TRP A 97 32.27 1.20 14.83
C TRP A 97 32.71 2.67 14.74
N THR A 98 33.80 3.05 15.38
CA THR A 98 34.39 4.39 15.25
C THR A 98 34.88 4.65 13.83
N GLU A 99 35.46 3.65 13.17
CA GLU A 99 35.90 3.73 11.78
C GLU A 99 34.71 3.85 10.82
N VAL A 100 33.62 3.12 11.06
CA VAL A 100 32.36 3.27 10.29
C VAL A 100 31.82 4.69 10.41
N SER A 101 31.71 5.23 11.63
CA SER A 101 31.27 6.62 11.87
C SER A 101 32.15 7.62 11.11
N ARG A 102 33.47 7.43 11.15
CA ARG A 102 34.44 8.26 10.43
C ARG A 102 34.24 8.14 8.91
N SER A 103 34.07 6.93 8.39
CA SER A 103 33.88 6.67 6.96
C SER A 103 32.61 7.35 6.44
N ILE A 104 31.48 7.19 7.13
CA ILE A 104 30.22 7.82 6.73
C ILE A 104 30.36 9.34 6.76
N ARG A 105 30.98 9.91 7.79
CA ARG A 105 31.16 11.37 7.90
C ARG A 105 32.06 11.94 6.81
N VAL A 106 33.11 11.22 6.41
CA VAL A 106 34.10 11.72 5.43
C VAL A 106 33.70 11.42 3.99
N TYR A 107 33.13 10.23 3.74
CA TYR A 107 32.89 9.71 2.39
C TYR A 107 31.41 9.51 2.06
N GLY A 108 30.49 9.74 3.01
CA GLY A 108 29.05 9.54 2.82
C GLY A 108 28.59 8.08 2.81
N ARG A 109 29.50 7.12 3.03
CA ARG A 109 29.23 5.68 2.95
C ARG A 109 29.96 4.87 4.03
N ALA A 110 29.38 3.73 4.38
CA ALA A 110 30.00 2.76 5.28
C ALA A 110 31.11 1.96 4.57
N ILE A 111 31.92 1.25 5.36
CA ILE A 111 33.02 0.43 4.84
C ILE A 111 32.44 -0.93 4.39
N PRO A 112 32.55 -1.30 3.10
CA PRO A 112 32.01 -2.57 2.61
C PRO A 112 32.89 -3.75 3.04
N HIS A 113 32.27 -4.94 3.08
CA HIS A 113 32.89 -6.26 3.37
C HIS A 113 33.59 -6.40 4.72
N VAL A 114 33.46 -5.43 5.61
CA VAL A 114 33.94 -5.54 6.98
C VAL A 114 32.84 -6.13 7.85
N PRO A 115 33.05 -7.29 8.51
CA PRO A 115 32.10 -7.83 9.46
C PRO A 115 32.06 -6.95 10.70
N LEU A 116 30.94 -6.23 10.88
CA LEU A 116 30.72 -5.36 12.03
C LEU A 116 30.13 -6.18 13.17
N PRO A 117 30.79 -6.27 14.34
CA PRO A 117 30.25 -7.00 15.47
C PRO A 117 28.98 -6.31 15.99
N LEU A 118 28.05 -7.08 16.52
CA LEU A 118 26.89 -6.61 17.27
C LEU A 118 26.94 -7.12 18.72
N PRO A 119 26.52 -6.32 19.71
CA PRO A 119 26.51 -6.79 21.09
C PRO A 119 25.59 -8.00 21.25
N GLY A 120 26.10 -9.06 21.87
CA GLY A 120 25.41 -10.36 21.94
C GLY A 120 25.96 -11.42 20.97
N GLY A 121 26.90 -11.08 20.10
CA GLY A 121 27.65 -12.03 19.27
C GLY A 121 27.24 -12.06 17.80
N GLY A 122 26.18 -11.33 17.41
CA GLY A 122 25.77 -11.20 16.02
C GLY A 122 26.74 -10.38 15.17
N ARG A 123 26.54 -10.40 13.86
CA ARG A 123 27.37 -9.70 12.87
C ARG A 123 26.53 -9.02 11.80
N LEU A 124 26.81 -7.74 11.58
CA LEU A 124 26.29 -6.97 10.46
C LEU A 124 27.31 -6.98 9.31
N MET A 125 26.87 -7.37 8.13
CA MET A 125 27.63 -7.31 6.89
C MET A 125 27.04 -6.24 5.97
N ILE A 126 27.91 -5.55 5.24
CA ILE A 126 27.55 -4.55 4.23
C ILE A 126 28.29 -4.90 2.95
N ASP A 127 27.59 -5.06 1.82
CA ASP A 127 28.22 -5.33 0.53
C ASP A 127 28.60 -4.03 -0.22
N GLU A 128 29.18 -4.15 -1.42
CA GLU A 128 29.60 -3.01 -2.25
C GLU A 128 28.44 -2.14 -2.72
N ASN A 129 27.22 -2.70 -2.74
CA ASN A 129 26.00 -2.03 -3.15
C ASN A 129 25.22 -1.48 -1.94
N GLU A 130 25.87 -1.39 -0.77
CA GLU A 130 25.27 -0.99 0.51
C GLU A 130 24.13 -1.89 0.99
N LYS A 131 23.98 -3.09 0.44
CA LYS A 131 23.00 -4.07 0.95
C LYS A 131 23.53 -4.65 2.25
N GLN A 132 22.62 -4.79 3.21
CA GLN A 132 22.95 -5.13 4.58
C GLN A 132 22.38 -6.51 4.92
N SER A 133 23.12 -7.29 5.71
CA SER A 133 22.62 -8.53 6.30
C SER A 133 23.09 -8.69 7.74
N ILE A 134 22.25 -9.28 8.58
CA ILE A 134 22.58 -9.62 9.96
C ILE A 134 22.57 -11.13 10.08
N ASP A 135 23.70 -11.71 10.47
CA ASP A 135 23.84 -13.16 10.67
C ASP A 135 23.37 -13.98 9.45
N GLY A 136 23.61 -13.44 8.24
CA GLY A 136 23.19 -14.03 6.95
C GLY A 136 21.78 -13.65 6.50
N ILE A 137 20.94 -13.07 7.36
CA ILE A 137 19.58 -12.61 7.01
C ILE A 137 19.66 -11.27 6.29
N LYS A 138 19.21 -11.21 5.03
CA LYS A 138 19.17 -9.96 4.24
C LYS A 138 18.14 -8.98 4.83
N LEU A 139 18.59 -7.75 5.06
CA LEU A 139 17.75 -6.64 5.49
C LEU A 139 17.00 -6.06 4.30
N ASP A 140 15.79 -5.56 4.54
CA ASP A 140 14.96 -5.01 3.46
C ASP A 140 15.29 -3.55 3.14
N ARG A 141 15.62 -2.79 4.19
CA ARG A 141 15.83 -1.35 4.14
C ARG A 141 17.10 -1.00 4.91
N PRO A 142 17.77 0.11 4.53
CA PRO A 142 19.03 0.49 5.15
C PRO A 142 18.82 0.88 6.61
N LEU A 143 19.77 0.50 7.47
CA LEU A 143 19.84 0.96 8.85
C LEU A 143 20.42 2.39 8.93
N PRO A 144 20.10 3.16 10.00
CA PRO A 144 20.75 4.42 10.33
C PRO A 144 22.17 4.17 10.87
N LEU A 145 23.07 3.71 9.99
CA LEU A 145 24.40 3.22 10.36
C LEU A 145 25.25 4.26 11.09
N TYR A 146 25.06 5.56 10.81
CA TYR A 146 25.82 6.60 11.48
C TYR A 146 25.44 6.73 12.95
N ASP A 147 24.14 6.70 13.25
CA ASP A 147 23.64 6.80 14.62
C ASP A 147 23.98 5.52 15.41
N ILE A 148 23.87 4.34 14.79
CA ILE A 148 24.30 3.06 15.37
C ILE A 148 25.81 3.09 15.68
N ALA A 149 26.62 3.57 14.75
CA ALA A 149 28.06 3.68 14.92
C ALA A 149 28.44 4.63 16.07
N ILE A 150 27.78 5.78 16.20
CA ILE A 150 27.97 6.69 17.34
C ILE A 150 27.68 5.97 18.66
N TRP A 151 26.62 5.16 18.72
CA TRP A 151 26.23 4.47 19.95
C TRP A 151 27.20 3.33 20.31
N LEU A 152 27.50 2.45 19.36
CA LEU A 152 28.31 1.24 19.55
C LEU A 152 29.82 1.49 19.60
N SER A 153 30.26 2.72 19.36
CA SER A 153 31.65 3.13 19.61
C SER A 153 31.99 3.28 21.10
N ASN A 154 31.02 3.10 22.01
CA ASN A 154 31.22 3.20 23.46
C ASN A 154 30.98 1.85 24.18
N PRO A 155 31.96 1.34 24.96
CA PRO A 155 31.86 0.06 25.66
C PRO A 155 30.78 -0.02 26.74
N GLU A 156 30.42 1.11 27.35
CA GLU A 156 29.43 1.13 28.43
C GLU A 156 27.99 1.13 27.91
N ARG A 157 27.79 1.36 26.61
CA ARG A 157 26.47 1.58 26.00
C ARG A 157 25.87 0.34 25.32
N ALA A 158 26.64 -0.73 25.21
CA ALA A 158 26.25 -1.96 24.52
C ALA A 158 25.01 -2.65 25.13
N GLY A 159 24.78 -2.49 26.44
CA GLY A 159 23.65 -3.11 27.16
C GLY A 159 22.30 -2.41 27.01
N ALA A 160 22.21 -1.31 26.26
CA ALA A 160 20.98 -0.51 26.12
C ALA A 160 19.81 -1.30 25.48
N VAL A 161 20.14 -2.31 24.67
CA VAL A 161 19.22 -3.21 23.98
C VAL A 161 19.59 -4.65 24.32
N ALA A 162 18.61 -5.51 24.54
CA ALA A 162 18.79 -6.89 24.97
C ALA A 162 19.39 -7.76 23.86
N ASP A 163 18.88 -7.60 22.64
CA ASP A 163 19.34 -8.30 21.44
C ASP A 163 19.42 -7.32 20.26
N TRP A 164 20.65 -6.93 19.91
CA TRP A 164 20.89 -6.00 18.82
C TRP A 164 20.62 -6.59 17.43
N SER A 165 20.82 -7.90 17.23
CA SER A 165 20.56 -8.53 15.93
C SER A 165 19.07 -8.46 15.61
N GLN A 166 18.22 -8.88 16.55
CA GLN A 166 16.77 -8.84 16.38
C GLN A 166 16.23 -7.41 16.35
N PHE A 167 16.76 -6.51 17.19
CA PHE A 167 16.36 -5.10 17.20
C PHE A 167 16.63 -4.40 15.87
N LEU A 168 17.83 -4.58 15.30
CA LEU A 168 18.18 -4.00 14.01
C LEU A 168 17.44 -4.68 12.85
N LEU A 169 17.18 -5.99 12.92
CA LEU A 169 16.31 -6.66 11.96
C LEU A 169 14.91 -6.04 11.93
N ALA A 170 14.29 -5.83 13.10
CA ALA A 170 13.00 -5.17 13.21
C ALA A 170 13.05 -3.72 12.72
N MET A 171 14.11 -2.97 13.06
CA MET A 171 14.33 -1.61 12.55
C MET A 171 14.33 -1.58 11.02
N SER A 172 15.02 -2.52 10.37
CA SER A 172 15.06 -2.63 8.90
C SER A 172 13.71 -2.95 8.25
N CYS A 173 12.77 -3.55 8.99
CA CYS A 173 11.42 -3.82 8.51
C CYS A 173 10.53 -2.57 8.58
N VAL A 174 10.78 -1.71 9.58
CA VAL A 174 9.97 -0.50 9.86
C VAL A 174 10.43 0.70 9.04
N VAL A 175 11.75 1.00 9.03
CA VAL A 175 12.25 2.24 8.43
C VAL A 175 12.13 2.23 6.90
N ARG A 176 12.07 3.40 6.28
CA ARG A 176 12.14 3.57 4.81
C ARG A 176 13.32 4.43 4.40
N ARG A 177 13.88 4.17 3.22
CA ARG A 177 14.90 5.05 2.65
C ARG A 177 14.21 6.32 2.16
N LEU A 178 14.67 7.47 2.62
CA LEU A 178 14.21 8.76 2.10
C LEU A 178 15.28 9.35 1.19
N ARG A 179 14.86 9.73 -0.02
CA ARG A 179 15.62 10.61 -0.91
C ARG A 179 15.07 12.04 -0.78
N PRO A 180 15.80 13.07 -1.21
CA PRO A 180 15.20 14.39 -1.40
C PRO A 180 13.99 14.28 -2.34
N LEU A 181 12.85 14.79 -1.88
CA LEU A 181 11.58 14.78 -2.62
C LEU A 181 11.13 16.22 -2.87
N GLN A 182 10.56 16.46 -4.06
CA GLN A 182 9.77 17.64 -4.35
C GLN A 182 8.41 17.57 -3.65
N GLU A 183 7.73 18.71 -3.53
CA GLU A 183 6.48 18.85 -2.78
C GLU A 183 5.39 17.85 -3.22
N GLU A 184 5.21 17.66 -4.53
CA GLU A 184 4.17 16.78 -5.08
C GLU A 184 4.59 15.31 -5.14
N GLU A 185 5.89 15.00 -5.02
CA GLU A 185 6.40 13.61 -5.00
C GLU A 185 6.05 12.89 -3.69
N TRP A 186 5.75 13.63 -2.61
CA TRP A 186 5.44 13.05 -1.31
C TRP A 186 4.24 12.12 -1.33
N ALA A 187 3.21 12.44 -2.12
CA ALA A 187 2.02 11.60 -2.20
C ALA A 187 2.34 10.21 -2.78
N GLY A 188 3.19 10.15 -3.81
CA GLY A 188 3.60 8.90 -4.43
C GLY A 188 4.48 8.11 -3.50
N TRP A 189 5.41 8.79 -2.85
CA TRP A 189 6.28 8.16 -1.87
C TRP A 189 5.50 7.59 -0.67
N MET A 190 4.55 8.33 -0.08
CA MET A 190 3.74 7.86 1.05
C MET A 190 2.89 6.63 0.69
N ASN A 191 2.30 6.62 -0.51
CA ASN A 191 1.49 5.51 -0.96
C ASN A 191 2.34 4.28 -1.30
N ASN A 192 3.48 4.46 -1.97
CA ASN A 192 4.34 3.35 -2.42
C ASN A 192 5.17 2.73 -1.30
N GLU A 193 5.56 3.53 -0.30
CA GLU A 193 6.35 3.05 0.84
C GLU A 193 5.49 2.61 2.04
N GLY A 194 4.18 2.89 1.96
CA GLY A 194 3.17 2.44 2.92
C GLY A 194 2.85 0.95 2.82
N TRP A 195 2.20 0.44 3.85
CA TRP A 195 1.80 -0.97 3.93
C TRP A 195 0.35 -1.09 4.39
N PRO A 196 -0.38 -2.14 3.97
CA PRO A 196 -1.70 -2.43 4.50
C PRO A 196 -1.64 -2.75 6.00
N GLY A 197 -2.77 -2.63 6.69
CA GLY A 197 -2.87 -3.03 8.09
C GLY A 197 -2.49 -4.50 8.29
N ILE A 198 -2.86 -5.37 7.35
CA ILE A 198 -2.48 -6.79 7.31
C ILE A 198 -2.19 -7.25 5.87
N ASP A 199 -1.45 -8.33 5.71
CA ASP A 199 -0.99 -8.85 4.42
C ASP A 199 -2.10 -9.48 3.56
N SER A 200 -3.21 -9.90 4.16
CA SER A 200 -4.29 -10.64 3.48
C SER A 200 -5.67 -10.31 4.05
N PRO A 201 -6.75 -10.33 3.23
CA PRO A 201 -8.12 -10.15 3.72
C PRO A 201 -8.66 -11.36 4.50
N SER A 202 -7.99 -12.51 4.47
CA SER A 202 -8.38 -13.72 5.19
C SER A 202 -7.17 -14.48 5.71
N ALA A 203 -7.29 -15.08 6.90
CA ALA A 203 -6.26 -15.91 7.48
C ALA A 203 -5.86 -17.11 6.59
N ARG A 204 -6.80 -17.60 5.77
CA ARG A 204 -6.62 -18.81 4.94
C ARG A 204 -5.81 -18.59 3.67
N ILE A 205 -5.63 -17.33 3.24
CA ILE A 205 -4.86 -17.03 2.04
C ILE A 205 -3.39 -17.06 2.41
N ALA A 206 -2.66 -17.97 1.74
CA ALA A 206 -1.24 -18.14 1.87
C ALA A 206 -0.46 -17.35 0.81
N ASP A 207 -1.03 -17.25 -0.40
CA ASP A 207 -0.38 -16.68 -1.58
C ASP A 207 -0.02 -15.19 -1.39
N PRO A 208 1.09 -14.73 -2.00
CA PRO A 208 1.43 -13.32 -2.02
C PRO A 208 0.43 -12.51 -2.87
N ILE A 209 -0.12 -11.45 -2.27
CA ILE A 209 -0.97 -10.49 -3.00
C ILE A 209 -0.07 -9.45 -3.69
N LEU A 210 -0.12 -9.45 -5.03
CA LEU A 210 0.69 -8.55 -5.86
C LEU A 210 0.49 -7.06 -5.49
N GLY A 211 1.59 -6.31 -5.51
CA GLY A 211 1.59 -4.87 -5.23
C GLY A 211 1.34 -4.48 -3.77
N ARG A 212 1.21 -5.43 -2.84
CA ARG A 212 1.02 -5.15 -1.40
C ARG A 212 2.29 -5.48 -0.62
N LEU A 213 2.75 -4.52 0.19
CA LEU A 213 3.81 -4.79 1.18
C LEU A 213 3.23 -5.53 2.38
N SER A 214 4.05 -6.31 3.09
CA SER A 214 3.64 -6.89 4.38
C SER A 214 3.85 -5.89 5.52
N HIS A 215 3.00 -5.95 6.55
CA HIS A 215 3.18 -5.17 7.76
C HIS A 215 4.58 -5.45 8.37
N PRO A 216 5.31 -4.44 8.88
CA PRO A 216 6.65 -4.61 9.42
C PRO A 216 6.78 -5.69 10.50
N PHE A 217 5.74 -5.86 11.32
CA PHE A 217 5.70 -6.92 12.34
C PHE A 217 5.74 -8.32 11.72
N PHE A 218 4.84 -8.63 10.80
CA PHE A 218 4.86 -9.92 10.10
C PHE A 218 6.15 -10.14 9.32
N LYS A 219 6.68 -9.08 8.71
CA LYS A 219 7.97 -9.16 8.02
C LYS A 219 9.12 -9.50 8.98
N PHE A 220 9.13 -8.89 10.16
CA PHE A 220 10.11 -9.15 11.22
C PHE A 220 10.03 -10.60 11.74
N ILE A 221 8.81 -11.09 12.01
CA ILE A 221 8.59 -12.47 12.44
C ILE A 221 8.98 -13.46 11.33
N GLY A 222 8.44 -13.28 10.11
CA GLY A 222 8.67 -14.19 8.99
C GLY A 222 10.14 -14.29 8.55
N LYS A 223 10.95 -13.23 8.70
CA LYS A 223 12.39 -13.29 8.39
C LYS A 223 13.18 -14.20 9.33
N GLN A 224 12.70 -14.39 10.54
CA GLN A 224 13.32 -15.26 11.55
C GLN A 224 12.90 -16.72 11.39
N CYS A 225 11.85 -17.00 10.61
CA CYS A 225 11.43 -18.36 10.29
C CYS A 225 12.44 -19.05 9.35
N GLU A 226 12.55 -20.36 9.50
CA GLU A 226 13.35 -21.21 8.61
C GLU A 226 12.75 -21.24 7.20
N GLN A 227 11.42 -21.39 7.13
CA GLN A 227 10.66 -21.30 5.89
C GLN A 227 10.86 -19.93 5.23
N LYS A 228 11.10 -19.93 3.92
CA LYS A 228 11.23 -18.73 3.09
C LYS A 228 10.02 -18.60 2.18
N PRO A 229 9.59 -17.37 1.86
CA PRO A 229 8.47 -17.16 0.96
C PRO A 229 8.79 -17.69 -0.44
N ASP A 230 7.77 -18.20 -1.11
CA ASP A 230 7.77 -18.71 -2.47
C ASP A 230 6.51 -18.25 -3.22
N ASP A 231 6.24 -18.82 -4.39
CA ASP A 231 5.10 -18.43 -5.24
C ASP A 231 3.74 -18.73 -4.59
N GLY A 232 3.66 -19.69 -3.66
CA GLY A 232 2.43 -20.08 -2.96
C GLY A 232 2.36 -19.63 -1.49
N THR A 233 3.44 -19.06 -0.94
CA THR A 233 3.49 -18.61 0.45
C THR A 233 4.14 -17.25 0.61
N SER A 234 3.36 -16.31 1.12
CA SER A 234 3.82 -14.99 1.50
C SER A 234 4.57 -14.99 2.84
N ILE A 235 5.46 -14.02 3.02
CA ILE A 235 6.15 -13.81 4.31
C ILE A 235 5.16 -13.47 5.45
N GLY A 236 4.03 -12.85 5.10
CA GLY A 236 2.96 -12.55 6.05
C GLY A 236 2.28 -13.82 6.55
N TYR A 237 1.94 -14.73 5.64
CA TYR A 237 1.41 -16.05 5.98
C TYR A 237 2.38 -16.84 6.85
N ILE A 238 3.66 -16.94 6.45
CA ILE A 238 4.70 -17.62 7.23
C ILE A 238 4.76 -17.07 8.66
N ALA A 239 4.67 -15.74 8.82
CA ALA A 239 4.65 -15.15 10.15
C ALA A 239 3.42 -15.54 10.96
N ARG A 240 2.22 -15.44 10.37
CA ARG A 240 0.94 -15.79 11.02
C ARG A 240 0.87 -17.26 11.44
N ASP A 241 1.49 -18.15 10.68
CA ASP A 241 1.60 -19.58 10.99
C ASP A 241 2.62 -19.89 12.11
N ASN A 242 3.32 -18.88 12.64
CA ASN A 242 4.33 -19.02 13.69
C ASN A 242 4.01 -18.22 14.97
N PRO A 243 2.85 -18.45 15.63
CA PRO A 243 2.45 -17.70 16.84
C PRO A 243 3.44 -17.88 18.00
N ARG A 244 4.07 -19.05 18.11
CA ARG A 244 5.12 -19.31 19.13
C ARG A 244 6.27 -18.31 19.06
N LEU A 245 6.64 -17.88 17.85
CA LEU A 245 7.70 -16.88 17.69
C LEU A 245 7.23 -15.51 18.18
N MET A 246 5.96 -15.15 17.93
CA MET A 246 5.37 -13.92 18.46
C MET A 246 5.33 -13.92 19.99
N GLU A 247 4.99 -15.05 20.63
CA GLU A 247 5.04 -15.24 22.08
C GLU A 247 6.45 -15.11 22.66
N VAL A 248 7.46 -15.62 21.96
CA VAL A 248 8.87 -15.49 22.35
C VAL A 248 9.32 -14.03 22.29
N ILE A 249 8.94 -13.30 21.24
CA ILE A 249 9.20 -11.86 21.11
C ILE A 249 8.47 -11.07 22.20
N GLY A 250 7.19 -11.36 22.43
CA GLY A 250 6.33 -10.75 23.43
C GLY A 250 6.20 -9.22 23.32
N GLY A 251 5.67 -8.59 24.38
CA GLY A 251 5.38 -7.15 24.40
C GLY A 251 4.05 -6.81 23.72
N ALA A 252 3.65 -5.54 23.83
CA ALA A 252 2.36 -5.05 23.36
C ALA A 252 2.09 -5.36 21.88
N PRO A 253 3.05 -5.20 20.94
CA PRO A 253 2.80 -5.57 19.54
C PRO A 253 2.43 -7.05 19.36
N SER A 254 3.18 -7.96 19.99
CA SER A 254 2.92 -9.40 19.86
C SER A 254 1.61 -9.81 20.50
N GLU A 255 1.29 -9.30 21.70
CA GLU A 255 0.07 -9.62 22.43
C GLU A 255 -1.17 -9.28 21.61
N VAL A 256 -1.18 -8.07 21.04
CA VAL A 256 -2.29 -7.61 20.21
C VAL A 256 -2.40 -8.39 18.90
N TRP A 257 -1.27 -8.67 18.24
CA TRP A 257 -1.31 -9.45 16.99
C TRP A 257 -1.79 -10.88 17.21
N LEU A 258 -1.42 -11.51 18.32
CA LEU A 258 -1.92 -12.83 18.70
C LEU A 258 -3.43 -12.82 18.91
N GLU A 259 -3.97 -11.82 19.61
CA GLU A 259 -5.42 -11.64 19.80
C GLU A 259 -6.16 -11.48 18.45
N ILE A 260 -5.62 -10.66 17.54
CA ILE A 260 -6.21 -10.47 16.20
C ILE A 260 -6.19 -11.77 15.38
N ILE A 261 -5.13 -12.57 15.48
CA ILE A 261 -5.01 -13.85 14.76
C ILE A 261 -5.99 -14.87 15.32
N GLU A 262 -6.22 -14.89 16.64
CA GLU A 262 -7.22 -15.75 17.28
C GLU A 262 -8.67 -15.40 16.86
N HIS A 263 -8.93 -14.13 16.50
CA HIS A 263 -10.24 -13.62 16.08
C HIS A 263 -10.27 -13.16 14.61
N ALA A 264 -9.55 -13.86 13.74
CA ALA A 264 -9.23 -13.42 12.38
C ALA A 264 -10.43 -13.18 11.43
N GLU A 265 -11.58 -13.82 11.66
CA GLU A 265 -12.70 -13.82 10.71
C GLU A 265 -13.32 -12.41 10.52
N ASP A 266 -13.33 -11.58 11.56
CA ASP A 266 -13.93 -10.25 11.52
C ASP A 266 -12.89 -9.13 11.24
N GLU A 267 -11.67 -9.28 11.75
CA GLU A 267 -10.68 -8.20 11.77
C GLU A 267 -9.79 -8.13 10.52
N PHE A 268 -9.51 -9.26 9.85
CA PHE A 268 -8.59 -9.28 8.70
C PHE A 268 -9.14 -8.44 7.54
N GLY A 269 -10.42 -8.61 7.21
CA GLY A 269 -11.06 -7.84 6.15
C GLY A 269 -11.06 -6.34 6.42
N ARG A 270 -11.20 -5.92 7.69
CA ARG A 270 -11.12 -4.51 8.10
C ARG A 270 -9.69 -3.99 7.97
N LEU A 271 -8.72 -4.65 8.58
CA LEU A 271 -7.31 -4.26 8.58
C LEU A 271 -6.70 -4.23 7.17
N PHE A 272 -7.13 -5.15 6.29
CA PHE A 272 -6.64 -5.23 4.91
C PHE A 272 -7.02 -4.00 4.08
N ARG A 273 -8.15 -3.37 4.42
CA ARG A 273 -8.62 -2.12 3.79
C ARG A 273 -7.94 -0.87 4.34
N LEU A 274 -7.20 -0.97 5.44
CA LEU A 274 -6.42 0.12 6.00
C LEU A 274 -5.04 0.20 5.35
N MET A 275 -4.45 1.38 5.38
CA MET A 275 -3.07 1.63 4.98
C MET A 275 -2.35 2.40 6.08
N VAL A 276 -1.07 2.10 6.25
CA VAL A 276 -0.17 2.75 7.20
C VAL A 276 0.95 3.40 6.40
N ALA A 277 1.10 4.71 6.57
CA ALA A 277 2.17 5.47 5.95
C ALA A 277 3.42 5.37 6.85
N PRO A 278 4.61 5.19 6.26
CA PRO A 278 5.85 5.13 7.03
C PRO A 278 6.06 6.42 7.82
N ARG A 279 6.48 6.28 9.08
CA ARG A 279 6.78 7.43 9.96
C ARG A 279 8.26 7.52 10.31
N LEU A 280 9.01 6.44 10.18
CA LEU A 280 10.45 6.40 10.43
C LEU A 280 11.19 6.22 9.12
N VAL A 281 12.22 7.04 8.90
CA VAL A 281 13.02 7.02 7.69
C VAL A 281 14.50 7.09 8.00
N VAL A 282 15.29 6.59 7.06
CA VAL A 282 16.74 6.78 7.05
C VAL A 282 17.08 7.76 5.93
N LEU A 283 17.71 8.85 6.33
CA LEU A 283 18.23 9.91 5.47
C LEU A 283 19.69 10.13 5.89
N ASP A 284 20.62 10.03 4.93
CA ASP A 284 22.06 10.20 5.15
C ASP A 284 22.62 9.35 6.30
N HIS A 285 22.23 8.07 6.36
CA HIS A 285 22.59 7.10 7.41
C HIS A 285 22.12 7.48 8.82
N ARG A 286 21.15 8.40 8.96
CA ARG A 286 20.59 8.81 10.24
C ARG A 286 19.08 8.53 10.32
N LEU A 287 18.63 8.19 11.51
CA LEU A 287 17.22 7.94 11.80
C LEU A 287 16.48 9.28 11.90
N HIS A 288 15.38 9.37 11.17
CA HIS A 288 14.50 10.53 11.18
C HIS A 288 13.05 10.10 11.42
N LEU A 289 12.32 10.97 12.10
CA LEU A 289 10.87 10.89 12.24
C LEU A 289 10.25 11.83 11.22
N LEU A 290 9.27 11.34 10.45
CA LEU A 290 8.47 12.18 9.57
C LEU A 290 7.42 12.90 10.40
N VAL A 291 7.41 14.22 10.26
CA VAL A 291 6.42 15.11 10.88
C VAL A 291 5.88 16.06 9.83
N LEU A 292 4.73 16.63 10.09
CA LEU A 292 4.24 17.78 9.35
C LEU A 292 4.89 19.04 9.95
N ARG A 293 5.33 19.94 9.07
CA ARG A 293 5.80 21.27 9.43
C ARG A 293 5.38 22.24 8.34
N ASP A 294 4.73 23.33 8.72
CA ASP A 294 4.27 24.38 7.77
C ASP A 294 3.44 23.80 6.62
N GLY A 295 2.65 22.77 6.92
CA GLY A 295 1.77 22.09 5.98
C GLY A 295 2.45 21.11 5.03
N LYS A 296 3.73 20.77 5.23
CA LYS A 296 4.47 19.83 4.38
C LYS A 296 5.13 18.73 5.20
N PRO A 297 5.25 17.49 4.68
CA PRO A 297 6.04 16.46 5.33
C PRO A 297 7.51 16.88 5.41
N CYS A 298 8.11 16.67 6.57
CA CYS A 298 9.47 17.08 6.90
C CYS A 298 10.12 16.00 7.78
N PRO A 299 11.30 15.48 7.39
CA PRO A 299 12.07 14.61 8.26
C PRO A 299 12.75 15.43 9.36
N ILE A 300 12.61 15.02 10.61
CA ILE A 300 13.38 15.56 11.74
C ILE A 300 14.31 14.50 12.30
N PRO A 301 15.55 14.84 12.69
CA PRO A 301 16.48 13.87 13.23
C PRO A 301 15.95 13.30 14.55
N VAL A 302 16.04 11.98 14.71
CA VAL A 302 15.80 11.31 15.98
C VAL A 302 17.08 11.34 16.81
N THR A 303 16.95 11.60 18.11
CA THR A 303 18.09 11.58 19.05
C THR A 303 18.84 10.26 18.97
N VAL A 304 20.17 10.29 19.10
CA VAL A 304 21.00 9.08 19.14
C VAL A 304 20.90 8.41 20.51
N ASP A 305 19.74 7.81 20.78
CA ASP A 305 19.42 7.14 22.04
C ASP A 305 18.48 5.93 21.78
N PRO A 306 18.95 4.69 22.01
CA PRO A 306 18.14 3.49 21.90
C PRO A 306 16.89 3.46 22.77
N LYS A 307 16.83 4.24 23.87
CA LYS A 307 15.60 4.39 24.66
C LYS A 307 14.47 5.01 23.84
N VAL A 308 14.80 5.93 22.95
CA VAL A 308 13.85 6.54 22.01
C VAL A 308 13.56 5.58 20.87
N TRP A 309 14.60 5.00 20.26
CA TRP A 309 14.46 4.12 19.10
C TRP A 309 13.55 2.92 19.38
N ARG A 310 13.72 2.27 20.54
CA ARG A 310 12.94 1.09 20.92
C ARG A 310 11.44 1.36 21.03
N VAL A 311 11.05 2.53 21.54
CA VAL A 311 9.64 2.91 21.68
C VAL A 311 9.04 3.24 20.32
N LEU A 312 9.71 4.07 19.53
CA LEU A 312 9.22 4.43 18.19
C LEU A 312 9.08 3.19 17.28
N LEU A 313 10.02 2.25 17.38
CA LEU A 313 9.94 0.98 16.67
C LEU A 313 8.82 0.09 17.19
N SER A 314 8.65 -0.05 18.50
CA SER A 314 7.55 -0.82 19.10
C SER A 314 6.20 -0.31 18.62
N TRP A 315 5.96 0.99 18.71
CA TRP A 315 4.72 1.62 18.23
C TRP A 315 4.46 1.41 16.75
N SER A 316 5.52 1.35 15.93
CA SER A 316 5.39 1.11 14.48
C SER A 316 5.13 -0.36 14.12
N LEU A 317 5.25 -1.27 15.09
CA LEU A 317 4.96 -2.71 14.93
C LEU A 317 3.54 -3.07 15.37
N GLU A 318 2.86 -2.21 16.11
CA GLU A 318 1.47 -2.41 16.51
C GLU A 318 0.52 -2.32 15.30
N PRO A 319 -0.65 -3.00 15.35
CA PRO A 319 -1.65 -2.87 14.31
C PRO A 319 -2.31 -1.49 14.29
N PRO A 320 -2.85 -1.05 13.14
CA PRO A 320 -3.66 0.16 13.06
C PRO A 320 -4.84 0.15 14.04
N GLY A 321 -5.08 1.28 14.71
CA GLY A 321 -6.13 1.44 15.73
C GLY A 321 -5.67 1.14 17.16
N HIS A 322 -4.45 0.63 17.35
CA HIS A 322 -3.87 0.43 18.69
C HIS A 322 -3.05 1.63 19.18
N PRO A 323 -2.86 1.80 20.50
CA PRO A 323 -2.34 3.03 21.09
C PRO A 323 -0.99 3.50 20.50
N GLY A 324 -0.03 2.61 20.26
CA GLY A 324 1.26 2.97 19.69
C GLY A 324 1.16 3.39 18.23
N ALA A 325 0.42 2.64 17.41
CA ALA A 325 0.19 2.98 16.01
C ALA A 325 -0.56 4.32 15.86
N GLU A 326 -1.59 4.54 16.68
CA GLU A 326 -2.33 5.80 16.76
C GLU A 326 -1.44 6.97 17.20
N THR A 327 -0.53 6.71 18.15
CA THR A 327 0.46 7.69 18.60
C THR A 327 1.38 8.08 17.45
N MET A 328 1.96 7.12 16.72
CA MET A 328 2.81 7.41 15.56
C MET A 328 2.06 8.14 14.44
N GLN A 329 0.79 7.79 14.18
CA GLN A 329 -0.06 8.48 13.21
C GLN A 329 -0.29 9.94 13.60
N HIS A 330 -0.70 10.21 14.84
CA HIS A 330 -1.04 11.57 15.28
C HIS A 330 0.19 12.43 15.54
N LEU A 331 1.33 11.83 15.89
CA LEU A 331 2.60 12.51 16.07
C LEU A 331 3.03 13.22 14.78
N PHE A 332 2.82 12.56 13.62
CA PHE A 332 3.05 13.18 12.31
C PHE A 332 2.31 14.51 12.19
N TRP A 333 1.04 14.57 12.58
CA TRP A 333 0.20 15.76 12.41
C TRP A 333 0.40 16.85 13.47
N CYS A 334 0.79 16.48 14.70
CA CYS A 334 0.73 17.40 15.85
C CYS A 334 2.11 17.90 16.34
N TRP A 335 3.20 17.36 15.80
CA TRP A 335 4.55 17.64 16.27
C TRP A 335 4.92 19.12 16.23
N SER A 336 4.75 19.76 15.07
CA SER A 336 5.16 21.14 14.84
C SER A 336 4.10 22.14 15.33
N GLY A 337 2.81 21.79 15.22
CA GLY A 337 1.70 22.62 15.70
C GLY A 337 0.44 21.80 16.00
N GLU A 338 -0.47 22.36 16.80
CA GLU A 338 -1.65 21.61 17.30
C GLU A 338 -2.69 21.29 16.23
N ARG A 339 -2.75 22.14 15.19
CA ARG A 339 -3.76 22.10 14.13
C ARG A 339 -3.15 22.10 12.74
N GLU A 340 -1.92 21.59 12.59
CA GLU A 340 -1.32 21.53 11.26
C GLU A 340 -2.09 20.58 10.34
N ASN A 341 -2.21 20.99 9.09
CA ASN A 341 -2.87 20.23 8.02
C ASN A 341 -1.95 20.24 6.81
N TRP A 342 -1.93 19.14 6.07
CA TRP A 342 -1.12 19.03 4.87
C TRP A 342 -1.72 19.94 3.81
N MET A 343 -0.95 20.93 3.37
CA MET A 343 -1.35 21.90 2.38
C MET A 343 -0.96 21.41 0.98
N PRO A 344 -1.91 21.32 0.03
CA PRO A 344 -1.58 21.05 -1.36
C PRO A 344 -0.74 22.18 -1.95
N SER A 345 0.04 21.85 -2.99
CA SER A 345 0.83 22.83 -3.74
C SER A 345 -0.07 23.86 -4.43
N VAL A 346 0.51 24.98 -4.88
CA VAL A 346 -0.24 25.99 -5.67
C VAL A 346 -0.84 25.39 -6.94
N ARG A 347 -0.17 24.44 -7.60
CA ARG A 347 -0.70 23.74 -8.80
C ARG A 347 -1.88 22.85 -8.42
N GLN A 348 -1.75 22.09 -7.33
CA GLN A 348 -2.81 21.22 -6.81
C GLN A 348 -4.05 22.01 -6.37
N VAL A 349 -3.88 23.16 -5.72
CA VAL A 349 -5.02 24.04 -5.34
C VAL A 349 -5.73 24.59 -6.58
N ARG A 350 -4.98 24.98 -7.62
CA ARG A 350 -5.58 25.47 -8.89
C ARG A 350 -6.38 24.38 -9.59
N SER A 351 -5.84 23.17 -9.70
CA SER A 351 -6.55 22.04 -10.33
C SER A 351 -7.77 21.61 -9.51
N ALA A 352 -7.70 21.63 -8.18
CA ALA A 352 -8.85 21.38 -7.32
C ALA A 352 -9.97 22.43 -7.48
N ARG A 353 -9.62 23.70 -7.71
CA ARG A 353 -10.60 24.76 -8.02
C ARG A 353 -11.24 24.52 -9.38
N MET A 354 -10.46 24.21 -10.41
CA MET A 354 -10.98 23.86 -11.74
C MET A 354 -11.94 22.68 -11.67
N LEU A 355 -11.58 21.61 -10.95
CA LEU A 355 -12.46 20.46 -10.73
C LEU A 355 -13.78 20.87 -10.05
N ARG A 356 -13.71 21.70 -9.01
CA ARG A 356 -14.92 22.20 -8.36
C ARG A 356 -15.79 23.03 -9.31
N GLU A 357 -15.19 23.93 -10.09
CA GLU A 357 -15.92 24.75 -11.06
C GLU A 357 -16.61 23.88 -12.11
N ALA A 358 -15.95 22.83 -12.58
CA ALA A 358 -16.55 21.85 -13.48
C ALA A 358 -17.75 21.13 -12.82
N ILE A 359 -17.60 20.64 -11.59
CA ILE A 359 -18.69 20.00 -10.82
C ILE A 359 -19.89 20.95 -10.69
N VAL A 360 -19.66 22.20 -10.28
CA VAL A 360 -20.72 23.21 -10.13
C VAL A 360 -21.36 23.53 -11.48
N GLY A 361 -20.57 23.62 -12.54
CA GLY A 361 -21.04 23.89 -13.90
C GLY A 361 -21.95 22.80 -14.47
N LEU A 362 -21.88 21.57 -13.97
CA LEU A 362 -22.76 20.47 -14.37
C LEU A 362 -24.17 20.54 -13.74
N GLY A 363 -24.39 21.42 -12.76
CA GLY A 363 -25.68 21.57 -12.08
C GLY A 363 -26.15 20.24 -11.47
N GLU A 364 -27.41 19.86 -11.73
CA GLU A 364 -28.03 18.62 -11.23
C GLU A 364 -27.36 17.33 -11.72
N ASN A 365 -26.42 17.41 -12.68
CA ASN A 365 -25.72 16.24 -13.21
C ASN A 365 -24.46 15.89 -12.43
N SER A 366 -24.15 16.60 -11.35
CA SER A 366 -23.09 16.27 -10.40
C SER A 366 -23.41 16.88 -9.04
N SER A 367 -22.60 16.61 -8.02
CA SER A 367 -22.80 17.16 -6.68
C SER A 367 -21.50 17.66 -6.07
N VAL A 368 -21.58 18.78 -5.36
CA VAL A 368 -20.50 19.30 -4.51
C VAL A 368 -20.41 18.57 -3.17
N GLU A 369 -21.40 17.74 -2.84
CA GLU A 369 -21.40 16.90 -1.65
C GLU A 369 -20.71 15.56 -1.97
N PRO A 370 -19.69 15.15 -1.19
CA PRO A 370 -18.99 13.89 -1.43
C PRO A 370 -19.91 12.69 -1.19
N ILE A 371 -19.81 11.67 -2.05
CA ILE A 371 -20.38 10.35 -1.78
C ILE A 371 -19.29 9.46 -1.18
N MET A 372 -19.58 8.81 -0.06
CA MET A 372 -18.66 7.86 0.55
C MET A 372 -18.75 6.52 -0.17
N TYR A 373 -17.77 6.21 -1.01
CA TYR A 373 -17.64 4.91 -1.68
C TYR A 373 -17.20 3.82 -0.69
N SER A 374 -16.34 4.19 0.25
CA SER A 374 -15.99 3.37 1.41
C SER A 374 -15.65 4.26 2.59
N GLU A 375 -15.40 3.68 3.77
CA GLU A 375 -14.90 4.39 4.96
C GLU A 375 -13.62 5.21 4.67
N ASN A 376 -12.84 4.81 3.64
CA ASN A 376 -11.55 5.40 3.31
C ASN A 376 -11.53 6.23 2.02
N THR A 377 -12.65 6.25 1.28
CA THR A 377 -12.67 6.78 -0.09
C THR A 377 -13.94 7.57 -0.34
N SER A 378 -13.76 8.87 -0.63
CA SER A 378 -14.82 9.71 -1.17
C SER A 378 -14.79 9.71 -2.70
N ALA A 379 -15.97 9.83 -3.30
CA ALA A 379 -16.18 9.80 -4.74
C ALA A 379 -16.97 11.03 -5.22
N ILE A 380 -16.81 11.33 -6.50
CA ILE A 380 -17.53 12.39 -7.22
C ILE A 380 -18.63 11.71 -8.05
N PRO A 381 -19.92 12.02 -7.80
CA PRO A 381 -20.99 11.53 -8.65
C PRO A 381 -21.11 12.34 -9.93
N VAL A 382 -21.42 11.68 -11.04
CA VAL A 382 -21.78 12.31 -12.30
C VAL A 382 -22.86 11.54 -13.02
N ARG A 383 -23.83 12.25 -13.60
CA ARG A 383 -24.87 11.69 -14.46
C ARG A 383 -24.45 11.85 -15.93
N GLY A 384 -24.37 10.75 -16.65
CA GLY A 384 -24.12 10.74 -18.09
C GLY A 384 -25.32 11.19 -18.92
N LYS A 385 -25.12 11.37 -20.23
CA LYS A 385 -26.22 11.64 -21.16
C LYS A 385 -27.03 10.39 -21.47
N SER A 386 -26.43 9.20 -21.35
CA SER A 386 -27.14 7.92 -21.42
C SER A 386 -28.19 7.76 -20.32
N GLY A 387 -28.10 8.56 -19.24
CA GLY A 387 -28.94 8.42 -18.05
C GLY A 387 -28.34 7.52 -16.97
N LEU A 388 -27.19 6.89 -17.22
CA LEU A 388 -26.38 6.22 -16.20
C LEU A 388 -25.77 7.22 -15.22
N PHE A 389 -25.43 6.69 -14.04
CA PHE A 389 -24.72 7.42 -13.01
C PHE A 389 -23.34 6.78 -12.82
N TYR A 390 -22.35 7.60 -12.54
CA TYR A 390 -20.97 7.15 -12.33
C TYR A 390 -20.40 7.74 -11.05
N LEU A 391 -19.57 6.96 -10.37
CA LEU A 391 -18.72 7.40 -9.27
C LEU A 391 -17.26 7.44 -9.70
N ILE A 392 -16.62 8.59 -9.55
CA ILE A 392 -15.19 8.78 -9.81
C ILE A 392 -14.46 8.87 -8.48
N PHE A 393 -13.51 7.98 -8.22
CA PHE A 393 -12.75 7.96 -6.97
C PHE A 393 -11.27 7.62 -7.20
N PRO A 394 -10.36 8.05 -6.30
CA PRO A 394 -8.93 7.92 -6.54
C PRO A 394 -8.46 6.45 -6.53
N SER A 395 -7.59 6.11 -7.48
CA SER A 395 -6.84 4.85 -7.50
C SER A 395 -5.73 4.84 -6.44
N SER A 396 -5.09 3.68 -6.26
CA SER A 396 -3.76 3.60 -5.66
C SER A 396 -2.67 4.21 -6.53
N GLU A 397 -2.89 4.37 -7.83
CA GLU A 397 -1.98 5.07 -8.73
C GLU A 397 -2.26 6.57 -8.73
N GLN A 398 -1.23 7.40 -8.61
CA GLN A 398 -1.40 8.86 -8.45
C GLN A 398 -2.08 9.57 -9.62
N CYS A 399 -1.93 9.03 -10.83
CA CYS A 399 -2.44 9.65 -12.06
C CYS A 399 -3.67 8.92 -12.63
N LYS A 400 -4.32 8.05 -11.84
CA LYS A 400 -5.46 7.26 -12.29
C LYS A 400 -6.63 7.41 -11.32
N PHE A 401 -7.83 7.43 -11.87
CA PHE A 401 -9.08 7.33 -11.12
C PHE A 401 -9.79 6.05 -11.53
N VAL A 402 -10.54 5.50 -10.57
CA VAL A 402 -11.44 4.37 -10.81
C VAL A 402 -12.83 4.93 -11.01
N VAL A 403 -13.58 4.30 -11.91
CA VAL A 403 -14.94 4.66 -12.24
C VAL A 403 -15.83 3.44 -12.04
N GLU A 404 -16.94 3.63 -11.34
CA GLU A 404 -18.01 2.64 -11.28
C GLU A 404 -19.30 3.23 -11.85
N ALA A 405 -19.90 2.51 -12.79
CA ALA A 405 -21.21 2.81 -13.35
C ALA A 405 -22.31 2.14 -12.50
N VAL A 406 -23.42 2.85 -12.32
CA VAL A 406 -24.62 2.39 -11.62
C VAL A 406 -25.89 2.87 -12.35
N PRO A 407 -27.03 2.18 -12.20
CA PRO A 407 -28.20 2.40 -13.07
C PRO A 407 -28.98 3.68 -12.77
N ASN A 408 -28.91 4.19 -11.54
CA ASN A 408 -29.63 5.37 -11.07
C ASN A 408 -28.95 6.00 -9.84
N GLU A 409 -29.46 7.16 -9.40
CA GLU A 409 -28.94 7.91 -8.25
C GLU A 409 -29.02 7.12 -6.93
N GLU A 410 -30.12 6.40 -6.70
CA GLU A 410 -30.33 5.59 -5.48
C GLU A 410 -29.29 4.47 -5.33
N SER A 411 -28.68 4.04 -6.44
CA SER A 411 -27.66 2.99 -6.46
C SER A 411 -26.25 3.52 -6.17
N LEU A 412 -26.02 4.83 -6.12
CA LEU A 412 -24.71 5.42 -5.85
C LEU A 412 -24.13 4.95 -4.51
N SER A 413 -24.97 4.79 -3.47
CA SER A 413 -24.50 4.29 -2.16
C SER A 413 -24.15 2.80 -2.16
N LYS A 414 -24.55 2.06 -3.20
CA LYS A 414 -24.34 0.61 -3.35
C LYS A 414 -23.35 0.24 -4.45
N ALA A 415 -22.71 1.25 -5.07
CA ALA A 415 -21.78 1.06 -6.18
C ALA A 415 -20.73 -0.01 -5.88
N LYS A 416 -20.11 0.02 -4.69
CA LYS A 416 -19.08 -0.95 -4.29
C LYS A 416 -19.48 -2.43 -4.43
N THR A 417 -20.76 -2.76 -4.28
CA THR A 417 -21.25 -4.15 -4.31
C THR A 417 -21.94 -4.53 -5.61
N GLY A 418 -22.31 -3.55 -6.45
CA GLY A 418 -23.14 -3.79 -7.62
C GLY A 418 -22.86 -2.85 -8.79
N GLY A 419 -21.77 -2.09 -8.77
CA GLY A 419 -21.33 -1.23 -9.85
C GLY A 419 -20.49 -1.99 -10.87
N ILE A 420 -20.52 -1.52 -12.11
CA ILE A 420 -19.67 -2.03 -13.18
C ILE A 420 -18.46 -1.12 -13.32
N GLN A 421 -17.25 -1.67 -13.22
CA GLN A 421 -16.02 -0.89 -13.32
C GLN A 421 -15.75 -0.47 -14.77
N ILE A 422 -15.54 0.82 -15.00
CA ILE A 422 -15.18 1.39 -16.31
C ILE A 422 -13.69 1.74 -16.32
N CYS A 423 -12.95 1.16 -17.26
CA CYS A 423 -11.53 1.43 -17.46
C CYS A 423 -11.37 2.57 -18.46
N ILE A 424 -10.91 3.72 -17.95
CA ILE A 424 -10.57 4.89 -18.76
C ILE A 424 -9.06 5.07 -18.71
N ASP A 425 -8.42 4.96 -19.87
CA ASP A 425 -7.01 5.27 -20.05
C ASP A 425 -6.87 6.72 -20.53
N VAL A 426 -6.51 7.59 -19.59
CA VAL A 426 -6.28 9.00 -19.93
C VAL A 426 -4.88 9.13 -20.50
N ALA A 427 -4.79 9.62 -21.74
CA ALA A 427 -3.54 10.06 -22.36
C ALA A 427 -2.99 11.30 -21.61
N SER A 428 -2.50 11.10 -20.40
CA SER A 428 -1.89 12.13 -19.58
C SER A 428 -0.39 11.85 -19.50
N GLY A 429 0.43 12.78 -19.99
CA GLY A 429 1.84 12.81 -19.62
C GLY A 429 1.93 12.96 -18.10
N GLY A 430 2.85 12.24 -17.46
CA GLY A 430 2.93 12.08 -16.00
C GLY A 430 3.17 13.34 -15.13
N ASP A 431 2.96 14.55 -15.65
CA ASP A 431 3.12 15.84 -14.96
C ASP A 431 1.78 16.63 -14.84
N MET A 432 0.65 15.96 -15.01
CA MET A 432 -0.67 16.59 -14.82
C MET A 432 -1.12 16.49 -13.35
N PRO A 433 -1.54 17.60 -12.70
CA PRO A 433 -2.16 17.54 -11.38
C PRO A 433 -3.44 16.68 -11.39
N ALA A 434 -3.64 15.90 -10.32
CA ALA A 434 -4.78 14.98 -10.23
C ALA A 434 -6.16 15.64 -10.38
N GLY A 435 -6.31 16.93 -10.04
CA GLY A 435 -7.55 17.67 -10.27
C GLY A 435 -7.88 17.84 -11.75
N ASP A 436 -6.87 18.08 -12.60
CA ASP A 436 -7.05 18.24 -14.05
C ASP A 436 -7.37 16.88 -14.69
N ILE A 437 -6.73 15.82 -14.21
CA ILE A 437 -7.06 14.44 -14.60
C ILE A 437 -8.52 14.13 -14.24
N ALA A 438 -8.94 14.40 -13.01
CA ALA A 438 -10.32 14.16 -12.57
C ALA A 438 -11.36 14.95 -13.39
N VAL A 439 -11.03 16.18 -13.83
CA VAL A 439 -11.90 16.94 -14.74
C VAL A 439 -12.10 16.20 -16.06
N SER A 440 -11.04 15.62 -16.63
CA SER A 440 -11.14 14.83 -17.86
C SER A 440 -12.08 13.64 -17.70
N TYR A 441 -11.98 12.89 -16.60
CA TYR A 441 -12.93 11.81 -16.27
C TYR A 441 -14.36 12.34 -16.17
N LEU A 442 -14.55 13.42 -15.41
CA LEU A 442 -15.87 14.02 -15.17
C LEU A 442 -16.55 14.45 -16.48
N LEU A 443 -15.83 15.14 -17.36
CA LEU A 443 -16.38 15.63 -18.63
C LEU A 443 -16.61 14.52 -19.65
N ALA A 444 -15.71 13.52 -19.70
CA ALA A 444 -15.88 12.36 -20.56
C ALA A 444 -17.14 11.56 -20.16
N LEU A 445 -17.31 11.26 -18.88
CA LEU A 445 -18.48 10.52 -18.38
C LEU A 445 -19.77 11.34 -18.48
N ARG A 446 -19.71 12.66 -18.33
CA ARG A 446 -20.87 13.51 -18.56
C ARG A 446 -21.39 13.37 -20.00
N ASN A 447 -20.50 13.24 -20.97
CA ASN A 447 -20.85 13.07 -22.39
C ASN A 447 -20.55 11.63 -22.85
N ASP A 448 -20.85 10.66 -21.99
CA ASP A 448 -20.65 9.23 -22.19
C ASP A 448 -21.04 8.70 -23.58
N THR A 449 -22.16 9.14 -24.14
CA THR A 449 -22.63 8.72 -25.46
C THR A 449 -21.71 9.14 -26.62
N ALA A 450 -20.95 10.22 -26.47
CA ALA A 450 -19.92 10.59 -27.42
C ALA A 450 -18.56 9.97 -27.05
N SER A 451 -18.25 9.98 -25.75
CA SER A 451 -16.98 9.47 -25.22
C SER A 451 -16.80 7.96 -25.37
N ARG A 452 -17.88 7.19 -25.54
CA ARG A 452 -17.82 5.74 -25.84
C ARG A 452 -16.93 5.42 -27.03
N THR A 453 -16.90 6.29 -28.06
CA THR A 453 -16.02 6.12 -29.24
C THR A 453 -14.52 6.13 -28.93
N ALA A 454 -14.11 6.57 -27.74
CA ALA A 454 -12.73 6.62 -27.29
C ALA A 454 -12.48 5.81 -26.00
N ILE A 455 -13.50 5.18 -25.43
CA ILE A 455 -13.43 4.43 -24.17
C ILE A 455 -14.11 3.08 -24.37
N ASN A 456 -13.33 2.05 -24.69
CA ASN A 456 -13.85 0.73 -25.08
C ASN A 456 -14.76 0.11 -24.02
N THR A 457 -14.39 0.17 -22.73
CA THR A 457 -15.23 -0.38 -21.65
C THR A 457 -16.56 0.34 -21.48
N LEU A 458 -16.60 1.65 -21.79
CA LEU A 458 -17.83 2.42 -21.80
C LEU A 458 -18.69 2.08 -23.02
N ASP A 459 -18.06 1.86 -24.17
CA ASP A 459 -18.73 1.42 -25.39
C ASP A 459 -19.40 0.06 -25.22
N GLY A 460 -18.66 -0.93 -24.69
CA GLY A 460 -19.20 -2.24 -24.38
C GLY A 460 -20.39 -2.18 -23.42
N LEU A 461 -20.29 -1.39 -22.34
CA LEU A 461 -21.41 -1.27 -21.39
C LEU A 461 -22.65 -0.66 -22.04
N LEU A 462 -22.49 0.42 -22.81
CA LEU A 462 -23.63 1.07 -23.47
C LEU A 462 -24.22 0.18 -24.57
N TRP A 463 -23.37 -0.54 -25.31
CA TRP A 463 -23.82 -1.52 -26.30
C TRP A 463 -24.64 -2.64 -25.66
N VAL A 464 -24.17 -3.21 -24.55
CA VAL A 464 -24.91 -4.24 -23.80
C VAL A 464 -26.27 -3.70 -23.35
N ILE A 465 -26.32 -2.47 -22.83
CA ILE A 465 -27.58 -1.83 -22.41
C ILE A 465 -28.54 -1.61 -23.58
N GLU A 466 -28.02 -1.20 -24.74
CA GLU A 466 -28.82 -0.94 -25.94
C GLU A 466 -29.38 -2.22 -26.58
N ASN A 467 -28.71 -3.36 -26.39
CA ASN A 467 -29.06 -4.65 -26.99
C ASN A 467 -29.61 -5.70 -26.00
N SER A 468 -29.77 -5.34 -24.72
CA SER A 468 -30.33 -6.26 -23.72
C SER A 468 -31.85 -6.20 -23.69
N GLU A 469 -32.49 -7.37 -23.77
CA GLU A 469 -33.91 -7.57 -23.47
C GLU A 469 -34.05 -8.37 -22.16
N PRO A 470 -34.94 -8.00 -21.23
CA PRO A 470 -35.92 -6.91 -21.29
C PRO A 470 -35.30 -5.52 -21.08
N GLY A 471 -35.96 -4.49 -21.61
CA GLY A 471 -35.52 -3.10 -21.44
C GLY A 471 -35.58 -2.61 -19.98
N LYS A 472 -34.92 -1.48 -19.69
CA LYS A 472 -34.83 -0.91 -18.32
C LYS A 472 -36.17 -0.71 -17.61
N ASP A 473 -37.23 -0.40 -18.36
CA ASP A 473 -38.56 -0.13 -17.82
C ASP A 473 -39.43 -1.38 -17.65
N GLU A 474 -38.95 -2.55 -18.10
CA GLU A 474 -39.71 -3.81 -18.14
C GLU A 474 -39.44 -4.70 -16.93
N LEU A 475 -38.38 -4.42 -16.18
CA LEU A 475 -37.97 -5.16 -14.98
C LEU A 475 -37.73 -4.22 -13.80
N PRO A 476 -37.80 -4.73 -12.55
CA PRO A 476 -37.23 -4.04 -11.41
C PRO A 476 -35.77 -3.67 -11.67
N ILE A 477 -35.38 -2.43 -11.36
CA ILE A 477 -34.05 -1.89 -11.73
C ILE A 477 -32.87 -2.73 -11.23
N ALA A 478 -33.03 -3.41 -10.09
CA ALA A 478 -32.01 -4.30 -9.54
C ALA A 478 -31.84 -5.59 -10.35
N GLU A 479 -32.93 -6.16 -10.85
CA GLU A 479 -32.92 -7.36 -11.69
C GLU A 479 -32.39 -7.03 -13.09
N TRP A 480 -32.86 -5.92 -13.66
CA TRP A 480 -32.33 -5.40 -14.93
C TRP A 480 -30.83 -5.16 -14.85
N TRP A 481 -30.36 -4.43 -13.83
CA TRP A 481 -28.93 -4.12 -13.70
C TRP A 481 -28.08 -5.38 -13.44
N HIS A 482 -28.61 -6.36 -12.72
CA HIS A 482 -27.94 -7.65 -12.56
C HIS A 482 -27.76 -8.36 -13.90
N SER A 483 -28.79 -8.39 -14.76
CA SER A 483 -28.69 -8.93 -16.12
C SER A 483 -27.65 -8.18 -16.96
N ILE A 484 -27.63 -6.85 -16.93
CA ILE A 484 -26.59 -6.05 -17.61
C ILE A 484 -25.20 -6.40 -17.10
N THR A 485 -25.03 -6.58 -15.79
CA THR A 485 -23.73 -6.94 -15.19
C THR A 485 -23.23 -8.30 -15.68
N VAL A 486 -24.13 -9.28 -15.78
CA VAL A 486 -23.80 -10.62 -16.30
C VAL A 486 -23.46 -10.55 -17.79
N ASN A 487 -24.29 -9.87 -18.60
CA ASN A 487 -24.06 -9.73 -20.04
C ASN A 487 -22.75 -8.99 -20.34
N TYR A 488 -22.46 -7.93 -19.59
CA TYR A 488 -21.20 -7.18 -19.73
C TYR A 488 -19.97 -8.00 -19.33
N ALA A 489 -20.08 -8.92 -18.36
CA ALA A 489 -18.98 -9.82 -18.03
C ALA A 489 -18.68 -10.81 -19.17
N HIS A 490 -19.69 -11.23 -19.94
CA HIS A 490 -19.52 -12.09 -21.11
C HIS A 490 -19.13 -11.33 -22.38
N PHE A 491 -19.30 -10.00 -22.41
CA PHE A 491 -18.88 -9.16 -23.54
C PHE A 491 -17.35 -9.17 -23.75
N ASP A 492 -16.57 -9.39 -22.69
CA ASP A 492 -15.10 -9.49 -22.78
C ASP A 492 -14.61 -10.91 -23.15
N GLU A 493 -15.51 -11.91 -23.15
CA GLU A 493 -15.19 -13.31 -23.48
C GLU A 493 -15.42 -13.67 -24.97
N GLY A 494 -16.02 -12.76 -25.75
CA GLY A 494 -16.29 -12.98 -27.17
C GLY A 494 -16.00 -11.72 -27.98
N ASP A 495 -14.77 -11.62 -28.52
CA ASP A 495 -14.46 -10.97 -29.81
C ASP A 495 -12.93 -10.91 -30.04
N TYR A 496 -12.33 -12.08 -30.25
CA TYR A 496 -11.28 -12.23 -31.26
C TYR A 496 -11.76 -13.33 -32.21
N ASP A 497 -12.25 -12.90 -33.38
CA ASP A 497 -12.50 -13.66 -34.62
C ASP A 497 -12.61 -15.19 -34.51
N ASP A 498 -13.80 -15.70 -34.82
CA ASP A 498 -13.94 -16.49 -36.04
C ASP A 498 -15.28 -16.11 -36.69
N GLU A 499 -15.18 -15.24 -37.70
CA GLU A 499 -16.19 -15.09 -38.75
C GLU A 499 -16.58 -16.48 -39.26
N TYR A 500 -17.80 -16.93 -39.01
CA TYR A 500 -18.65 -17.55 -40.02
C TYR A 500 -20.11 -17.37 -39.61
N GLU A 501 -20.81 -16.56 -40.39
CA GLU A 501 -22.25 -16.68 -40.58
C GLU A 501 -22.59 -18.17 -40.77
N GLU A 502 -23.54 -18.71 -40.02
CA GLU A 502 -24.55 -19.55 -40.65
C GLU A 502 -25.82 -19.59 -39.80
N GLU A 503 -26.91 -19.59 -40.55
CA GLU A 503 -28.28 -19.30 -40.15
C GLU A 503 -28.86 -20.42 -39.29
N GLU A 504 -29.92 -20.10 -38.55
CA GLU A 504 -30.81 -21.08 -37.97
C GLU A 504 -31.32 -22.04 -39.06
N GLU A 505 -30.99 -23.34 -39.00
CA GLU A 505 -31.86 -24.38 -39.53
C GLU A 505 -31.81 -25.65 -38.66
N PHE A 506 -33.01 -26.12 -38.33
CA PHE A 506 -33.31 -27.32 -37.58
C PHE A 506 -33.15 -28.56 -38.49
N ASP A 507 -32.79 -29.68 -37.87
CA ASP A 507 -32.96 -31.08 -38.29
C ASP A 507 -31.89 -31.81 -39.15
N GLU A 508 -31.76 -33.09 -38.75
CA GLU A 508 -31.27 -34.29 -39.44
C GLU A 508 -29.84 -34.80 -39.18
N ASP A 509 -29.83 -35.93 -38.45
CA ASP A 509 -28.76 -36.91 -38.29
C ASP A 509 -27.94 -37.11 -39.56
N PHE A 510 -26.62 -36.86 -39.49
CA PHE A 510 -25.66 -37.50 -40.38
C PHE A 510 -24.42 -37.95 -39.59
N GLU A 511 -24.29 -39.28 -39.48
CA GLU A 511 -23.08 -39.98 -39.05
C GLU A 511 -21.91 -39.57 -39.96
N ILE A 512 -20.87 -38.96 -39.39
CA ILE A 512 -19.57 -38.80 -40.04
C ILE A 512 -18.61 -39.77 -39.37
N GLU A 513 -18.25 -40.83 -40.10
CA GLU A 513 -17.18 -41.77 -39.76
C GLU A 513 -15.87 -41.00 -39.51
N PRO A 514 -15.12 -41.30 -38.44
CA PRO A 514 -13.78 -40.73 -38.27
C PRO A 514 -12.84 -41.31 -39.32
N ASP A 515 -12.23 -40.43 -40.13
CA ASP A 515 -11.09 -40.78 -40.96
C ASP A 515 -9.97 -41.41 -40.09
N PRO A 516 -9.26 -42.43 -40.60
CA PRO A 516 -8.35 -43.22 -39.80
C PRO A 516 -7.13 -42.40 -39.40
N ILE A 517 -7.02 -42.10 -38.10
CA ILE A 517 -5.74 -41.73 -37.48
C ILE A 517 -4.77 -42.89 -37.74
N GLU A 518 -3.70 -42.64 -38.49
CA GLU A 518 -2.56 -43.57 -38.56
C GLU A 518 -2.12 -43.89 -37.12
N GLN A 519 -2.36 -45.13 -36.69
CA GLN A 519 -1.92 -45.63 -35.40
C GLN A 519 -0.39 -45.57 -35.36
N PHE A 520 0.15 -44.63 -34.58
CA PHE A 520 1.58 -44.60 -34.27
C PHE A 520 1.91 -45.76 -33.33
N GLU A 521 2.51 -46.81 -33.88
CA GLU A 521 3.05 -47.91 -33.07
C GLU A 521 4.24 -47.40 -32.26
N LEU A 522 4.14 -47.46 -30.93
CA LEU A 522 5.24 -47.19 -30.03
C LEU A 522 6.31 -48.29 -30.17
N PRO A 523 7.61 -47.95 -30.22
CA PRO A 523 8.68 -48.96 -30.22
C PRO A 523 8.60 -49.85 -28.96
N GLU A 524 9.03 -51.10 -29.08
CA GLU A 524 9.00 -52.03 -27.95
C GLU A 524 9.82 -51.52 -26.75
N PRO A 525 9.38 -51.78 -25.51
CA PRO A 525 10.06 -51.30 -24.30
C PRO A 525 11.50 -51.83 -24.22
N GLY A 526 12.49 -50.94 -24.31
CA GLY A 526 13.92 -51.26 -24.21
C GLY A 526 14.75 -50.85 -25.42
N ASP A 527 14.13 -50.51 -26.54
CA ASP A 527 14.83 -49.94 -27.70
C ASP A 527 14.88 -48.41 -27.62
N ASN A 528 15.81 -47.91 -26.79
CA ASN A 528 16.01 -46.48 -26.60
C ASN A 528 16.47 -45.76 -27.88
N GLN A 529 17.01 -46.49 -28.87
CA GLN A 529 17.50 -45.89 -30.11
C GLN A 529 16.34 -45.61 -31.07
N ALA A 530 15.39 -46.55 -31.19
CA ALA A 530 14.15 -46.34 -31.95
C ALA A 530 13.27 -45.23 -31.34
N LEU A 531 13.24 -45.12 -30.01
CA LEU A 531 12.50 -44.06 -29.31
C LEU A 531 13.09 -42.67 -29.58
N VAL A 532 14.42 -42.53 -29.60
CA VAL A 532 15.11 -41.27 -29.91
C VAL A 532 14.85 -40.85 -31.36
N GLU A 533 14.93 -41.77 -32.32
CA GLU A 533 14.62 -41.47 -33.73
C GLU A 533 13.16 -41.03 -33.94
N MET A 534 12.23 -41.62 -33.19
CA MET A 534 10.82 -41.23 -33.21
C MET A 534 10.61 -39.82 -32.67
N ILE A 535 11.25 -39.47 -31.55
CA ILE A 535 11.19 -38.12 -30.97
C ILE A 535 11.81 -37.08 -31.92
N GLU A 536 12.94 -37.40 -32.56
CA GLU A 536 13.57 -36.50 -33.53
C GLU A 536 12.74 -36.29 -34.80
N ARG A 537 11.91 -37.27 -35.19
CA ARG A 537 10.96 -37.13 -36.30
C ARG A 537 9.80 -36.20 -35.93
N VAL A 538 9.23 -36.35 -34.73
CA VAL A 538 8.17 -35.47 -34.21
C VAL A 538 8.67 -34.03 -34.07
N VAL A 539 9.89 -33.85 -33.52
CA VAL A 539 10.51 -32.53 -33.39
C VAL A 539 10.74 -31.88 -34.76
N ARG A 540 11.13 -32.64 -35.79
CA ARG A 540 11.26 -32.12 -37.16
C ARG A 540 9.93 -31.72 -37.79
N ASP A 541 8.86 -32.49 -37.58
CA ASP A 541 7.54 -32.15 -38.11
C ASP A 541 6.95 -30.92 -37.42
N VAL A 542 7.16 -30.76 -36.11
CA VAL A 542 6.77 -29.54 -35.36
C VAL A 542 7.59 -28.33 -35.81
N GLN A 543 8.90 -28.48 -36.03
CA GLN A 543 9.77 -27.41 -36.55
C GLN A 543 9.51 -27.07 -38.04
N ARG A 544 8.87 -27.97 -38.79
CA ARG A 544 8.41 -27.71 -40.17
C ARG A 544 7.14 -26.86 -40.14
N ARG A 545 6.18 -27.22 -39.28
CA ARG A 545 4.93 -26.46 -39.09
C ARG A 545 5.17 -25.03 -38.58
N HIS A 546 6.11 -24.86 -37.64
CA HIS A 546 6.52 -23.52 -37.14
C HIS A 546 7.29 -22.64 -38.15
N ARG A 547 7.62 -23.14 -39.34
CA ARG A 547 8.22 -22.34 -40.43
C ARG A 547 7.24 -22.03 -41.56
N GLU A 548 6.05 -22.63 -41.51
CA GLU A 548 4.97 -22.43 -42.46
C GLU A 548 3.86 -21.52 -41.88
N GLU A 549 4.05 -21.04 -40.64
CA GLU A 549 3.41 -19.89 -39.97
C GLU A 549 4.43 -18.77 -39.79
#